data_AF-A0A6G0JB67-F1
#
_entry.id   AF-A0A6G0JB67-F1
#
_cell.length_a   1.000
_cell.length_b   1.000
_cell.length_c   1.000
_cell.angle_alpha   90.00
_cell.angle_beta   90.00
_cell.angle_gamma   90.00
#
_symmetry.space_group_name_H-M   'P 1'
#
loop_
_entity.id
_entity.type
_entity.pdbx_description
1 polymer ?
#
loop_
_entity_poly.entity_id
_entity_poly.type
_entity_poly.pdbx_seq_one_letter_code
_entity_poly.pdbx_strand_id
1 'polypeptide(L)'
;MGRQQNRLTLVSSCASVNPVCQVRRYAKEEKKKISVPCPKIVSEYNTYMRGVDLADMMISLYCTPAKSHRWYLAIFWQMVDIAVNNAWLLHCRDAALLGQKHQSLKDFKLDVAKGLIYLGKQKRGRPSKGNEDNTPPRVIKQPKVPRPVDDMKYDGNDHLPILKRLSENQTMDHEQRIHAVEASVAELQQENKKLRAKLSDLEGRSRRNNIKIVGVPEGEKKGRLTDFVSNLIPKLLGDDVVCIHNVAAR
;
A
#
# COMPACT_ATOMS: atom_id res chain seq x y z
N MET A 1 -42.58 -2.82 -22.21
CA MET A 1 -41.25 -3.46 -22.35
C MET A 1 -40.84 -4.02 -21.01
N GLY A 2 -40.86 -5.35 -20.85
CA GLY A 2 -40.54 -6.01 -19.59
C GLY A 2 -39.09 -5.76 -19.19
N ARG A 3 -38.86 -5.34 -17.95
CA ARG A 3 -37.53 -5.19 -17.34
C ARG A 3 -36.86 -6.57 -17.36
N GLN A 4 -35.69 -6.69 -17.98
CA GLN A 4 -34.88 -7.90 -17.79
C GLN A 4 -34.54 -8.04 -16.30
N GLN A 5 -34.84 -9.20 -15.73
CA GLN A 5 -34.49 -9.54 -14.37
C GLN A 5 -32.97 -9.76 -14.30
N ASN A 6 -32.21 -8.70 -14.05
CA ASN A 6 -30.77 -8.82 -13.87
C ASN A 6 -30.51 -9.56 -12.55
N ARG A 7 -30.00 -10.79 -12.65
CA ARG A 7 -29.66 -11.61 -11.48
C ARG A 7 -28.32 -11.16 -10.91
N LEU A 8 -28.33 -10.74 -9.64
CA LEU A 8 -27.12 -10.41 -8.89
C LEU A 8 -26.73 -11.60 -8.00
N THR A 9 -25.50 -12.09 -8.12
CA THR A 9 -24.95 -13.12 -7.22
C THR A 9 -23.89 -12.46 -6.35
N LEU A 10 -24.07 -12.50 -5.02
CA LEU A 10 -23.10 -12.00 -4.05
C LEU A 10 -22.65 -13.15 -3.16
N VAL A 11 -21.37 -13.16 -2.81
CA VAL A 11 -20.76 -14.13 -1.88
C VAL A 11 -20.08 -13.33 -0.78
N SER A 12 -20.31 -13.72 0.47
CA SER A 12 -19.64 -13.14 1.63
C SER A 12 -19.35 -14.23 2.65
N SER A 13 -18.23 -14.10 3.36
CA SER A 13 -17.84 -14.98 4.45
C SER A 13 -18.42 -14.57 5.80
N CYS A 14 -18.85 -13.30 5.94
CA CYS A 14 -19.31 -12.72 7.21
C CYS A 14 -20.74 -12.17 7.14
N ALA A 15 -21.21 -11.79 5.96
CA ALA A 15 -22.51 -11.16 5.76
C ALA A 15 -23.51 -12.17 5.18
N SER A 16 -24.67 -12.27 5.82
CA SER A 16 -25.78 -13.13 5.37
C SER A 16 -26.93 -12.32 4.79
N VAL A 17 -27.93 -13.01 4.25
CA VAL A 17 -29.16 -12.39 3.73
C VAL A 17 -29.94 -11.68 4.85
N ASN A 18 -29.94 -12.28 6.06
CA ASN A 18 -30.64 -11.77 7.23
C ASN A 18 -29.73 -10.95 8.15
N PRO A 19 -30.24 -9.87 8.78
CA PRO A 19 -31.61 -9.35 8.68
C PRO A 19 -31.87 -8.60 7.37
N VAL A 20 -33.11 -8.68 6.85
CA VAL A 20 -33.52 -7.89 5.68
C VAL A 20 -33.81 -6.45 6.13
N CYS A 21 -33.08 -5.49 5.58
CA CYS A 21 -33.25 -4.06 5.87
C CYS A 21 -34.11 -3.40 4.80
N GLN A 22 -34.77 -2.29 5.12
CA GLN A 22 -35.47 -1.49 4.10
C GLN A 22 -34.54 -0.39 3.56
N VAL A 23 -34.43 -0.28 2.24
CA VAL A 23 -33.64 0.77 1.58
C VAL A 23 -34.53 1.56 0.62
N ARG A 24 -34.44 2.89 0.69
CA ARG A 24 -35.16 3.78 -0.24
C ARG A 24 -34.49 3.76 -1.61
N ARG A 25 -35.21 3.31 -2.63
CA ARG A 25 -34.75 3.31 -4.03
C ARG A 25 -35.71 4.12 -4.88
N TYR A 26 -35.16 4.84 -5.86
CA TYR A 26 -35.97 5.62 -6.79
C TYR A 26 -36.57 4.70 -7.85
N ALA A 27 -37.89 4.65 -7.92
CA ALA A 27 -38.61 3.95 -8.97
C ALA A 27 -38.85 4.92 -10.13
N LYS A 28 -38.19 4.67 -11.27
CA LYS A 28 -38.28 5.52 -12.46
C LYS A 28 -39.71 5.61 -13.03
N GLU A 29 -40.50 4.55 -12.84
CA GLU A 29 -41.88 4.44 -13.32
C GLU A 29 -42.82 5.34 -12.50
N GLU A 30 -42.70 5.33 -11.17
CA GLU A 30 -43.54 6.13 -10.27
C GLU A 30 -42.96 7.52 -9.96
N LYS A 31 -41.74 7.81 -10.43
CA LYS A 31 -40.93 9.00 -10.12
C LYS A 31 -40.81 9.31 -8.63
N LYS A 32 -40.96 8.30 -7.77
CA LYS A 32 -40.95 8.41 -6.30
C LYS A 32 -39.91 7.46 -5.70
N LYS A 33 -39.46 7.77 -4.48
CA LYS A 33 -38.59 6.89 -3.69
C LYS A 33 -39.47 5.87 -2.95
N ILE A 34 -39.40 4.62 -3.35
CA ILE A 34 -40.12 3.50 -2.73
C ILE A 34 -39.20 2.79 -1.74
N SER A 35 -39.77 2.25 -0.67
CA SER A 35 -39.04 1.39 0.27
C SER A 35 -38.95 -0.03 -0.29
N VAL A 36 -37.74 -0.52 -0.55
CA VAL A 36 -37.50 -1.85 -1.12
C VAL A 36 -36.76 -2.70 -0.09
N PRO A 37 -37.17 -3.96 0.15
CA PRO A 37 -36.42 -4.88 1.00
C PRO A 37 -35.06 -5.17 0.39
N CYS A 38 -34.01 -5.03 1.21
CA CYS A 38 -32.61 -5.15 0.83
C CYS A 38 -31.91 -6.10 1.82
N PRO A 39 -31.38 -7.23 1.36
CA PRO A 39 -30.59 -8.12 2.20
C PRO A 39 -29.39 -7.40 2.83
N LYS A 40 -29.01 -7.78 4.06
CA LYS A 40 -27.90 -7.13 4.78
C LYS A 40 -26.59 -7.15 3.98
N ILE A 41 -26.29 -8.29 3.35
CA ILE A 41 -25.12 -8.47 2.46
C ILE A 41 -25.01 -7.39 1.36
N VAL A 42 -26.14 -6.96 0.78
CA VAL A 42 -26.15 -5.92 -0.27
C VAL A 42 -25.85 -4.55 0.32
N SER A 43 -26.37 -4.24 1.51
CA SER A 43 -26.08 -2.99 2.21
C SER A 43 -24.60 -2.90 2.55
N GLU A 44 -24.05 -3.97 3.12
CA GLU A 44 -22.65 -4.02 3.57
C GLU A 44 -21.70 -3.86 2.39
N TYR A 45 -21.97 -4.59 1.31
CA TYR A 45 -21.24 -4.43 0.04
C TYR A 45 -21.26 -2.97 -0.45
N ASN A 46 -22.43 -2.35 -0.55
CA ASN A 46 -22.55 -0.97 -1.05
C ASN A 46 -21.84 0.07 -0.16
N THR A 47 -21.74 -0.17 1.16
CA THR A 47 -21.02 0.72 2.07
C THR A 47 -19.52 0.71 1.78
N TYR A 48 -18.92 -0.45 1.52
CA TYR A 48 -17.47 -0.59 1.36
C TYR A 48 -16.99 -0.54 -0.10
N MET A 49 -17.87 -0.78 -1.07
CA MET A 49 -17.53 -0.79 -2.49
C MET A 49 -16.92 0.51 -3.02
N ARG A 50 -17.30 1.65 -2.46
CA ARG A 50 -17.00 2.98 -3.03
C ARG A 50 -15.59 3.49 -2.76
N GLY A 51 -14.79 2.76 -1.98
CA GLY A 51 -13.47 3.23 -1.56
C GLY A 51 -12.49 3.44 -2.73
N VAL A 52 -12.48 2.48 -3.67
CA VAL A 52 -11.57 2.54 -4.84
C VAL A 52 -11.99 3.65 -5.81
N ASP A 53 -13.28 3.73 -6.13
CA ASP A 53 -13.82 4.78 -7.01
C ASP A 53 -13.58 6.18 -6.43
N LEU A 54 -13.70 6.33 -5.10
CA LEU A 54 -13.42 7.59 -4.42
C LEU A 54 -11.94 7.98 -4.54
N ALA A 55 -11.03 7.03 -4.33
CA ALA A 55 -9.60 7.27 -4.48
C ALA A 55 -9.24 7.65 -5.92
N ASP A 56 -9.79 6.94 -6.91
CA ASP A 56 -9.60 7.23 -8.34
C ASP A 56 -10.14 8.62 -8.70
N MET A 57 -11.32 8.98 -8.21
CA MET A 57 -11.88 10.32 -8.36
C MET A 57 -10.96 11.40 -7.75
N MET A 58 -10.43 11.19 -6.54
CA MET A 58 -9.51 12.14 -5.90
C MET A 58 -8.23 12.34 -6.72
N ILE A 59 -7.70 11.29 -7.33
CA ILE A 59 -6.57 11.37 -8.25
C ILE A 59 -6.97 12.17 -9.49
N SER A 60 -8.11 11.85 -10.10
CA SER A 60 -8.58 12.52 -11.32
C SER A 60 -8.85 14.02 -11.14
N LEU A 61 -9.27 14.48 -9.96
CA LEU A 61 -9.60 15.89 -9.71
C LEU A 61 -8.37 16.80 -9.82
N TYR A 62 -7.22 16.35 -9.32
CA TYR A 62 -5.99 17.14 -9.25
C TYR A 62 -4.78 16.29 -9.65
N CYS A 63 -4.87 15.61 -10.78
CA CYS A 63 -3.82 14.74 -11.32
C CYS A 63 -2.59 15.56 -11.70
N THR A 64 -1.40 15.04 -11.38
CA THR A 64 -0.14 15.71 -11.75
C THR A 64 0.08 15.62 -13.27
N PRO A 65 0.15 16.74 -14.01
CA PRO A 65 0.25 16.73 -15.47
C PRO A 65 1.69 16.43 -15.93
N ALA A 66 2.17 15.22 -15.69
CA ALA A 66 3.50 14.78 -16.08
C ALA A 66 3.43 13.76 -17.22
N LYS A 67 3.31 14.25 -18.45
CA LYS A 67 3.29 13.41 -19.64
C LYS A 67 4.69 12.88 -19.94
N SER A 68 4.83 11.56 -20.04
CA SER A 68 6.08 10.92 -20.45
C SER A 68 5.79 9.73 -21.35
N HIS A 69 6.68 9.48 -22.32
CA HIS A 69 6.66 8.25 -23.14
C HIS A 69 7.18 7.02 -22.38
N ARG A 70 7.83 7.22 -21.22
CA ARG A 70 8.37 6.13 -20.42
C ARG A 70 7.27 5.61 -19.49
N TRP A 71 6.75 4.42 -19.78
CA TRP A 71 5.62 3.81 -19.06
C TRP A 71 5.82 3.75 -17.54
N TYR A 72 7.05 3.51 -17.06
CA TYR A 72 7.34 3.41 -15.63
C TYR A 72 7.17 4.76 -14.90
N LEU A 73 7.33 5.89 -15.59
CA LEU A 73 7.08 7.20 -15.00
C LEU A 73 5.59 7.43 -14.76
N ALA A 74 4.69 6.84 -15.55
CA ALA A 74 3.25 6.90 -15.28
C ALA A 74 2.91 6.23 -13.94
N ILE A 75 3.52 5.07 -13.64
CA ILE A 75 3.37 4.40 -12.34
C ILE A 75 3.95 5.27 -11.21
N PHE A 76 5.12 5.87 -11.42
CA PHE A 76 5.72 6.76 -10.44
C PHE A 76 4.81 7.94 -10.08
N TRP A 77 4.26 8.64 -11.08
CA TRP A 77 3.35 9.77 -10.83
C TRP A 77 2.06 9.33 -10.14
N GLN A 78 1.51 8.17 -10.52
CA GLN A 78 0.38 7.57 -9.83
C GLN A 78 0.67 7.32 -8.34
N MET A 79 1.85 6.79 -8.01
CA MET A 79 2.26 6.59 -6.61
C MET A 79 2.38 7.92 -5.84
N VAL A 80 2.91 8.96 -6.48
CA VAL A 80 3.00 10.30 -5.87
C VAL A 80 1.60 10.86 -5.59
N ASP A 81 0.68 10.77 -6.55
CA ASP A 81 -0.69 11.26 -6.35
C ASP A 81 -1.44 10.49 -5.25
N ILE A 82 -1.26 9.16 -5.18
CA ILE A 82 -1.79 8.34 -4.07
C ILE A 82 -1.20 8.78 -2.74
N ALA A 83 0.12 8.96 -2.66
CA ALA A 83 0.80 9.35 -1.43
C ALA A 83 0.32 10.72 -0.91
N VAL A 84 0.18 11.70 -1.80
CA VAL A 84 -0.30 13.04 -1.45
C VAL A 84 -1.76 13.00 -0.99
N ASN A 85 -2.62 12.23 -1.66
CA ASN A 85 -4.01 12.05 -1.24
C ASN A 85 -4.12 11.37 0.12
N ASN A 86 -3.29 10.35 0.40
CA ASN A 86 -3.24 9.68 1.70
C ASN A 86 -2.72 10.62 2.80
N ALA A 87 -1.71 11.44 2.51
CA ALA A 87 -1.23 12.46 3.44
C ALA A 87 -2.31 13.49 3.78
N TRP A 88 -3.13 13.88 2.80
CA TRP A 88 -4.28 14.77 3.04
C TRP A 88 -5.33 14.11 3.93
N LEU A 89 -5.66 12.83 3.72
CA LEU A 89 -6.59 12.09 4.58
C LEU A 89 -6.10 12.01 6.03
N LEU A 90 -4.80 11.78 6.23
CA LEU A 90 -4.18 11.82 7.55
C LEU A 90 -4.29 13.22 8.16
N HIS A 91 -3.94 14.27 7.42
CA HIS A 91 -4.09 15.64 7.87
C HIS A 91 -5.54 15.98 8.26
N CYS A 92 -6.53 15.54 7.50
CA CYS A 92 -7.95 15.71 7.83
C CYS A 92 -8.32 15.01 9.15
N ARG A 93 -7.82 13.79 9.37
CA ARG A 93 -8.03 13.04 10.61
C ARG A 93 -7.39 13.75 11.81
N ASP A 94 -6.16 14.20 11.67
CA ASP A 94 -5.42 14.87 12.76
C ASP A 94 -6.03 16.24 13.08
N ALA A 95 -6.45 17.00 12.05
CA ALA A 95 -7.18 18.25 12.24
C ALA A 95 -8.51 18.02 12.98
N ALA A 96 -9.24 16.94 12.67
CA ALA A 96 -10.46 16.59 13.38
C ALA A 96 -10.21 16.25 14.86
N LEU A 97 -9.12 15.55 15.18
CA LEU A 97 -8.72 15.26 16.56
C LEU A 97 -8.34 16.53 17.34
N LEU A 98 -7.73 17.50 16.67
CA LEU A 98 -7.36 18.80 17.24
C LEU A 98 -8.52 19.82 17.26
N GLY A 99 -9.70 19.45 16.76
CA GLY A 99 -10.85 20.35 16.66
C GLY A 99 -10.66 21.50 15.66
N GLN A 100 -9.71 21.37 14.74
CA GLN A 100 -9.39 22.38 13.74
C GLN A 100 -10.07 22.08 12.40
N LYS A 101 -10.36 23.15 11.65
CA LYS A 101 -10.86 23.00 10.28
C LYS A 101 -9.73 22.51 9.37
N HIS A 102 -9.93 21.36 8.75
CA HIS A 102 -8.98 20.85 7.76
C HIS A 102 -8.99 21.72 6.49
N GLN A 103 -7.84 21.75 5.80
CA GLN A 103 -7.69 22.43 4.52
C GLN A 103 -8.38 21.66 3.38
N SER A 104 -8.69 22.35 2.27
CA SER A 104 -9.17 21.69 1.05
C SER A 104 -8.04 20.89 0.40
N LEU A 105 -8.38 19.84 -0.36
CA LEU A 105 -7.39 19.00 -1.05
C LEU A 105 -6.49 19.83 -1.98
N LYS A 106 -7.06 20.83 -2.66
CA LYS A 106 -6.33 21.72 -3.57
C LYS A 106 -5.27 22.54 -2.82
N ASP A 107 -5.66 23.16 -1.71
CA ASP A 107 -4.76 24.02 -0.93
C ASP A 107 -3.64 23.20 -0.30
N PHE A 108 -3.97 22.01 0.21
CA PHE A 108 -2.99 21.07 0.73
C PHE A 108 -1.97 20.66 -0.35
N LYS A 109 -2.42 20.29 -1.56
CA LYS A 109 -1.52 19.97 -2.68
C LYS A 109 -0.61 21.16 -3.05
N LEU A 110 -1.15 22.38 -3.03
CA LEU A 110 -0.37 23.60 -3.30
C LEU A 110 0.72 23.82 -2.24
N ASP A 111 0.40 23.61 -0.96
CA ASP A 111 1.36 23.80 0.12
C ASP A 111 2.45 22.72 0.11
N VAL A 112 2.11 21.47 -0.20
CA VAL A 112 3.08 20.41 -0.48
C VAL A 112 4.00 20.80 -1.65
N ALA A 113 3.44 21.29 -2.75
CA ALA A 113 4.22 21.72 -3.92
C ALA A 113 5.15 22.90 -3.57
N LYS A 114 4.66 23.91 -2.84
CA LYS A 114 5.49 25.03 -2.36
C LYS A 114 6.63 24.50 -1.46
N GLY A 115 6.33 23.62 -0.52
CA GLY A 115 7.34 22.99 0.33
C GLY A 115 8.43 22.32 -0.50
N LEU A 116 8.07 21.51 -1.50
CA LEU A 116 9.03 20.82 -2.34
C LEU A 116 9.85 21.76 -3.24
N ILE A 117 9.25 22.85 -3.75
CA ILE A 117 9.94 23.80 -4.64
C ILE A 117 10.88 24.73 -3.85
N TYR A 118 10.46 25.19 -2.68
CA TYR A 118 11.15 26.27 -1.96
C TYR A 118 12.11 25.78 -0.87
N LEU A 119 11.99 24.54 -0.37
CA LEU A 119 12.87 23.99 0.68
C LEU A 119 14.31 23.68 0.19
N GLY A 120 14.55 23.72 -1.13
CA GLY A 120 15.78 23.19 -1.75
C GLY A 120 16.56 24.13 -2.67
N LYS A 121 16.37 25.46 -2.59
CA LYS A 121 17.25 26.41 -3.33
C LYS A 121 18.65 26.53 -2.68
N GLN A 122 19.31 25.41 -2.41
CA GLN A 122 20.77 25.42 -2.35
C GLN A 122 21.27 25.69 -3.77
N LYS A 123 22.28 26.57 -3.93
CA LYS A 123 22.84 26.90 -5.25
C LYS A 123 23.31 25.60 -5.93
N ARG A 124 22.49 25.06 -6.83
CA ARG A 124 22.86 23.93 -7.68
C ARG A 124 23.84 24.46 -8.72
N GLY A 125 25.12 24.35 -8.41
CA GLY A 125 26.22 24.69 -9.30
C GLY A 125 27.40 23.77 -9.07
N ARG A 126 28.10 23.42 -10.16
CA ARG A 126 29.49 22.97 -10.10
C ARG A 126 30.27 24.03 -9.32
N PRO A 127 31.18 23.66 -8.40
CA PRO A 127 32.07 24.65 -7.81
C PRO A 127 32.78 25.36 -8.96
N SER A 128 32.49 26.65 -9.15
CA SER A 128 33.30 27.45 -10.06
C SER A 128 34.63 27.63 -9.35
N LYS A 129 35.73 27.18 -9.98
CA LYS A 129 37.06 27.70 -9.67
C LYS A 129 37.04 29.16 -10.13
N GLY A 130 36.56 30.06 -9.28
CA GLY A 130 36.85 31.48 -9.41
C GLY A 130 38.27 31.70 -8.94
N ASN A 131 39.12 32.28 -9.79
CA ASN A 131 40.53 32.62 -9.56
C ASN A 131 40.83 32.97 -8.09
N GLU A 132 41.67 32.17 -7.45
CA GLU A 132 42.21 32.42 -6.10
C GLU A 132 43.45 33.32 -6.12
N ASP A 133 43.72 34.02 -7.21
CA ASP A 133 44.86 34.94 -7.28
C ASP A 133 44.37 36.38 -7.05
N ASN A 134 44.60 36.89 -5.83
CA ASN A 134 44.44 38.27 -5.34
C ASN A 134 43.24 38.61 -4.42
N THR A 135 42.90 37.74 -3.47
CA THR A 135 42.26 38.23 -2.23
C THR A 135 43.14 37.96 -1.02
N PRO A 136 43.52 38.97 -0.22
CA PRO A 136 44.30 38.74 0.98
C PRO A 136 43.47 37.90 1.97
N PRO A 137 44.12 37.05 2.79
CA PRO A 137 43.42 36.25 3.79
C PRO A 137 42.58 37.17 4.68
N ARG A 138 41.29 36.86 4.85
CA ARG A 138 40.44 37.56 5.83
C ARG A 138 40.91 37.21 7.24
N VAL A 139 41.93 37.92 7.72
CA VAL A 139 42.33 37.91 9.12
C VAL A 139 41.36 38.82 9.87
N ILE A 140 40.52 38.24 10.71
CA ILE A 140 39.63 38.97 11.62
C ILE A 140 40.53 39.69 12.64
N LYS A 141 40.71 41.01 12.47
CA LYS A 141 41.64 41.80 13.29
C LYS A 141 41.20 42.00 14.74
N GLN A 142 39.92 41.80 15.06
CA GLN A 142 39.38 41.95 16.42
C GLN A 142 38.27 40.92 16.69
N PRO A 143 38.49 39.91 17.54
CA PRO A 143 37.42 39.03 17.98
C PRO A 143 36.49 39.79 18.93
N LYS A 144 35.17 39.63 18.73
CA LYS A 144 34.12 40.30 19.50
C LYS A 144 33.99 39.77 20.95
N VAL A 145 34.83 38.81 21.33
CA VAL A 145 34.83 38.12 22.63
C VAL A 145 36.28 38.09 23.13
N PRO A 146 36.56 38.50 24.39
CA PRO A 146 37.89 38.43 24.95
C PRO A 146 38.42 36.98 24.94
N ARG A 147 39.69 36.83 24.60
CA ARG A 147 40.36 35.53 24.57
C ARG A 147 40.42 34.98 26.01
N PRO A 148 40.01 33.72 26.26
CA PRO A 148 40.19 33.07 27.56
C PRO A 148 41.66 33.04 27.98
N VAL A 149 41.91 32.95 29.28
CA VAL A 149 43.26 32.92 29.88
C VAL A 149 44.03 31.69 29.37
N ASP A 150 45.34 31.82 29.14
CA ASP A 150 46.17 30.75 28.54
C ASP A 150 46.16 29.46 29.37
N ASP A 151 46.04 29.57 30.69
CA ASP A 151 45.95 28.42 31.61
C ASP A 151 44.69 27.58 31.38
N MET A 152 43.57 28.23 31.03
CA MET A 152 42.41 27.50 30.52
C MET A 152 42.84 26.84 29.22
N LYS A 153 43.21 27.62 28.19
CA LYS A 153 43.45 27.17 26.80
C LYS A 153 44.32 25.90 26.61
N TYR A 154 45.22 25.59 27.54
CA TYR A 154 46.13 24.44 27.46
C TYR A 154 45.91 23.37 28.56
N ASP A 155 44.82 23.42 29.33
CA ASP A 155 44.53 22.43 30.40
C ASP A 155 44.26 20.99 29.90
N GLY A 156 44.23 20.81 28.58
CA GLY A 156 44.10 19.51 27.91
C GLY A 156 42.75 18.81 28.06
N ASN A 157 41.82 19.34 28.87
CA ASN A 157 40.59 18.65 29.24
C ASN A 157 39.30 19.46 28.97
N ASP A 158 39.33 20.80 28.92
CA ASP A 158 38.08 21.61 28.91
C ASP A 158 37.87 22.56 27.71
N HIS A 159 38.64 22.45 26.61
CA HIS A 159 38.46 23.29 25.39
C HIS A 159 37.60 22.65 24.31
N LEU A 160 37.26 21.37 24.47
CA LEU A 160 36.39 20.70 23.52
C LEU A 160 34.96 21.19 23.77
N PRO A 161 34.21 21.60 22.72
CA PRO A 161 32.78 21.83 22.87
C PRO A 161 32.17 20.58 23.50
N ILE A 162 31.09 20.71 24.28
CA ILE A 162 30.36 19.61 24.96
C ILE A 162 29.82 18.61 23.90
N LEU A 163 30.70 17.88 23.25
CA LEU A 163 30.46 16.97 22.15
C LEU A 163 30.48 15.54 22.66
N LYS A 164 31.23 15.25 23.73
CA LYS A 164 31.31 13.92 24.33
C LYS A 164 29.93 13.45 24.80
N ARG A 165 29.24 14.30 25.58
CA ARG A 165 27.88 14.05 26.08
C ARG A 165 26.83 13.99 24.97
N LEU A 166 26.98 14.80 23.92
CA LEU A 166 26.09 14.75 22.75
C LEU A 166 26.30 13.48 21.92
N SER A 167 27.55 13.03 21.75
CA SER A 167 27.88 11.79 21.05
C SER A 167 27.43 10.54 21.82
N GLU A 168 27.54 10.56 23.15
CA GLU A 168 27.01 9.52 24.04
C GLU A 168 25.47 9.48 23.96
N ASN A 169 24.80 10.64 24.02
CA ASN A 169 23.35 10.68 23.87
C ASN A 169 22.88 10.22 22.47
N GLN A 170 23.60 10.59 21.41
CA GLN A 170 23.28 10.16 20.05
C GLN A 170 23.51 8.67 19.84
N THR A 171 24.60 8.11 20.37
CA THR A 171 24.86 6.68 20.30
C THR A 171 23.82 5.88 21.07
N MET A 172 23.43 6.34 22.26
CA MET A 172 22.33 5.72 23.03
C MET A 172 20.97 5.78 22.28
N ASP A 173 20.65 6.90 21.62
CA ASP A 173 19.43 7.01 20.80
C ASP A 173 19.48 6.07 19.58
N HIS A 174 20.65 5.95 18.93
CA HIS A 174 20.85 5.03 17.83
C HIS A 174 20.73 3.56 18.27
N GLU A 175 21.30 3.18 19.41
CA GLU A 175 21.17 1.83 19.97
C GLU A 175 19.71 1.48 20.29
N GLN A 176 18.96 2.41 20.90
CA GLN A 176 17.53 2.22 21.16
C GLN A 176 16.73 2.05 19.87
N ARG A 177 17.03 2.84 18.84
CA ARG A 177 16.39 2.72 17.52
C ARG A 177 16.73 1.40 16.83
N ILE A 178 17.98 0.94 16.94
CA ILE A 178 18.40 -0.37 16.41
C ILE A 178 17.60 -1.48 17.08
N HIS A 179 17.52 -1.49 18.42
CA HIS A 179 16.73 -2.50 19.14
C HIS A 179 15.25 -2.47 18.79
N ALA A 180 14.65 -1.29 18.63
CA ALA A 180 13.25 -1.16 18.22
C ALA A 180 13.01 -1.71 16.79
N VAL A 181 13.94 -1.44 15.87
CA VAL A 181 13.89 -1.97 14.51
C VAL A 181 14.05 -3.49 14.50
N GLU A 182 15.02 -4.02 15.26
CA GLU A 182 15.24 -5.46 15.39
C GLU A 182 14.01 -6.20 15.95
N ALA A 183 13.37 -5.62 16.97
CA ALA A 183 12.14 -6.17 17.55
C ALA A 183 11.00 -6.21 16.51
N SER A 184 10.81 -5.12 15.76
CA SER A 184 9.79 -5.07 14.70
C SER A 184 10.08 -6.07 13.56
N VAL A 185 11.35 -6.24 13.19
CA VAL A 185 11.76 -7.23 12.19
C VAL A 185 11.46 -8.65 12.67
N ALA A 186 11.75 -8.96 13.94
CA ALA A 186 11.46 -10.28 14.52
C ALA A 186 9.94 -10.57 14.52
N GLU A 187 9.12 -9.59 14.88
CA GLU A 187 7.66 -9.70 14.86
C GLU A 187 7.12 -9.94 13.45
N LEU A 188 7.57 -9.11 12.48
CA LEU A 188 7.18 -9.27 11.07
C LEU A 188 7.64 -10.61 10.49
N GLN A 189 8.81 -11.11 10.87
CA GLN A 189 9.26 -12.44 10.47
C GLN A 189 8.35 -13.54 11.02
N GLN A 190 7.91 -13.42 12.27
CA GLN A 190 6.99 -14.36 12.89
C GLN A 190 5.62 -14.34 12.21
N GLU A 191 5.08 -13.16 11.90
CA GLU A 191 3.82 -13.02 11.15
C GLU A 191 3.92 -13.61 9.75
N ASN A 192 5.00 -13.31 9.02
CA ASN A 192 5.25 -13.88 7.70
C ASN A 192 5.31 -15.42 7.74
N LYS A 193 5.92 -16.00 8.78
CA LYS A 193 5.95 -17.45 8.98
C LYS A 193 4.53 -18.02 9.16
N LYS A 194 3.71 -17.37 9.98
CA LYS A 194 2.30 -17.75 10.20
C LYS A 194 1.49 -17.65 8.90
N LEU A 195 1.64 -16.57 8.14
CA LEU A 195 0.94 -16.37 6.86
C LEU A 195 1.34 -17.42 5.81
N ARG A 196 2.62 -17.74 5.70
CA ARG A 196 3.12 -18.80 4.80
C ARG A 196 2.51 -20.16 5.13
N ALA A 197 2.44 -20.52 6.41
CA ALA A 197 1.79 -21.76 6.85
C ALA A 197 0.30 -21.78 6.48
N LYS A 198 -0.41 -20.67 6.67
CA LYS A 198 -1.82 -20.52 6.30
C LYS A 198 -2.04 -20.64 4.78
N LEU A 199 -1.16 -20.06 3.97
CA LEU A 199 -1.23 -20.19 2.51
C LEU A 199 -1.04 -21.64 2.06
N SER A 200 -0.07 -22.36 2.65
CA SER A 200 0.17 -23.77 2.34
C SER A 200 -1.03 -24.65 2.69
N ASP A 201 -1.67 -24.44 3.85
CA ASP A 201 -2.90 -25.16 4.24
C ASP A 201 -4.05 -24.87 3.26
N LEU A 202 -4.28 -23.59 2.91
CA LEU A 202 -5.33 -23.21 1.97
C LEU A 202 -5.09 -23.78 0.57
N GLU A 203 -3.85 -23.75 0.08
CA GLU A 203 -3.49 -24.34 -1.20
C GLU A 203 -3.70 -25.86 -1.19
N GLY A 204 -3.31 -26.54 -0.10
CA GLY A 204 -3.56 -27.97 0.10
C GLY A 204 -5.06 -28.29 0.07
N ARG A 205 -5.88 -27.55 0.81
CA ARG A 205 -7.35 -27.74 0.85
C ARG A 205 -8.01 -27.48 -0.50
N SER A 206 -7.53 -26.49 -1.24
CA SER A 206 -8.05 -26.16 -2.57
C SER A 206 -7.75 -27.28 -3.58
N ARG A 207 -6.59 -27.94 -3.45
CA ARG A 207 -6.13 -28.98 -4.38
C ARG A 207 -6.37 -30.41 -3.90
N ARG A 208 -7.02 -30.61 -2.76
CA ARG A 208 -7.19 -31.93 -2.11
C ARG A 208 -7.85 -33.00 -2.99
N ASN A 209 -8.70 -32.59 -3.93
CA ASN A 209 -9.39 -33.49 -4.86
C ASN A 209 -8.73 -33.54 -6.24
N ASN A 210 -7.64 -32.81 -6.45
CA ASN A 210 -6.96 -32.77 -7.74
C ASN A 210 -6.02 -33.97 -7.86
N ILE A 211 -6.24 -34.82 -8.85
CA ILE A 211 -5.37 -35.94 -9.17
C ILE A 211 -4.37 -35.51 -10.24
N LYS A 212 -3.08 -35.73 -10.00
CA LYS A 212 -2.01 -35.51 -11.00
C LYS A 212 -1.60 -36.84 -11.60
N ILE A 213 -1.79 -36.99 -12.90
CA ILE A 213 -1.30 -38.13 -13.69
C ILE A 213 -0.01 -37.69 -14.36
N VAL A 214 1.11 -38.31 -14.01
CA VAL A 214 2.46 -37.98 -14.51
C VAL A 214 2.95 -39.13 -15.40
N GLY A 215 3.65 -38.83 -16.49
CA GLY A 215 4.21 -39.83 -17.40
C GLY A 215 3.37 -40.12 -18.65
N VAL A 216 2.36 -39.30 -18.96
CA VAL A 216 1.63 -39.39 -20.23
C VAL A 216 2.45 -38.74 -21.35
N PRO A 217 2.82 -39.46 -22.42
CA PRO A 217 3.58 -38.90 -23.53
C PRO A 217 2.79 -37.82 -24.28
N GLU A 218 3.50 -36.76 -24.70
CA GLU A 218 2.91 -35.64 -25.42
C GLU A 218 2.39 -36.10 -26.80
N GLY A 219 1.14 -35.76 -27.12
CA GLY A 219 0.48 -36.15 -28.39
C GLY A 219 -0.44 -37.37 -28.33
N GLU A 220 -0.44 -38.13 -27.22
CA GLU A 220 -1.34 -39.28 -27.04
C GLU A 220 -2.79 -38.86 -26.73
N LYS A 221 -2.99 -37.61 -26.30
CA LYS A 221 -4.31 -37.00 -26.16
C LYS A 221 -4.96 -36.80 -27.54
N LYS A 222 -5.89 -37.70 -27.88
CA LYS A 222 -6.84 -37.50 -28.98
C LYS A 222 -8.24 -37.26 -28.42
N GLY A 223 -8.89 -36.19 -28.86
CA GLY A 223 -10.29 -35.89 -28.49
C GLY A 223 -10.48 -35.22 -27.13
N ARG A 224 -11.64 -35.45 -26.51
CA ARG A 224 -12.06 -34.79 -25.26
C ARG A 224 -11.31 -35.39 -24.06
N LEU A 225 -10.87 -34.54 -23.13
CA LEU A 225 -10.08 -34.97 -21.97
C LEU A 225 -10.78 -36.04 -21.12
N THR A 226 -12.10 -35.94 -20.98
CA THR A 226 -12.92 -36.88 -20.20
C THR A 226 -12.85 -38.30 -20.77
N ASP A 227 -12.89 -38.43 -22.10
CA ASP A 227 -12.88 -39.73 -22.80
C ASP A 227 -11.49 -40.37 -22.76
N PHE A 228 -10.44 -39.54 -22.78
CA PHE A 228 -9.08 -40.01 -22.58
C PHE A 228 -8.88 -40.56 -21.16
N VAL A 229 -9.33 -39.81 -20.14
CA VAL A 229 -9.16 -40.20 -18.73
C VAL A 229 -10.03 -41.41 -18.37
N SER A 230 -11.26 -41.51 -18.89
CA SER A 230 -12.14 -42.67 -18.63
C SER A 230 -11.58 -43.98 -19.17
N ASN A 231 -10.81 -43.94 -20.27
CA ASN A 231 -10.15 -45.12 -20.82
C ASN A 231 -8.78 -45.40 -20.17
N LEU A 232 -8.10 -44.36 -19.67
CA LEU A 232 -6.77 -44.49 -19.07
C LEU A 232 -6.82 -45.07 -17.64
N ILE A 233 -7.79 -44.65 -16.83
CA ILE A 233 -7.88 -45.07 -15.42
C ILE A 233 -8.07 -46.59 -15.28
N PRO A 234 -9.01 -47.25 -15.98
CA PRO A 234 -9.21 -48.70 -15.87
C PRO A 234 -8.00 -49.49 -16.39
N LYS A 235 -7.34 -49.02 -17.46
CA LYS A 235 -6.10 -49.65 -17.98
C LYS A 235 -4.95 -49.64 -16.97
N LEU A 236 -4.86 -48.61 -16.13
CA LEU A 236 -3.78 -48.48 -15.14
C LEU A 236 -4.07 -49.20 -13.82
N LEU A 237 -5.34 -49.25 -13.39
CA LEU A 237 -5.73 -49.74 -12.06
C LEU A 237 -6.48 -51.09 -12.09
N GLY A 238 -6.84 -51.60 -13.27
CA GLY A 238 -7.67 -52.80 -13.45
C GLY A 238 -9.17 -52.47 -13.44
N ASP A 239 -9.96 -53.25 -14.19
CA ASP A 239 -11.40 -53.03 -14.36
C ASP A 239 -12.20 -53.25 -13.06
N ASP A 240 -11.64 -54.00 -12.11
CA ASP A 240 -12.31 -54.40 -10.86
C ASP A 240 -12.43 -53.26 -9.82
N VAL A 241 -11.75 -52.12 -10.03
CA VAL A 241 -11.63 -51.03 -9.03
C VAL A 241 -12.52 -49.83 -9.37
N VAL A 242 -13.07 -49.75 -10.60
CA VAL A 242 -13.64 -48.50 -11.13
C VAL A 242 -15.18 -48.59 -11.26
N CYS A 243 -15.89 -48.58 -10.14
CA CYS A 243 -17.34 -48.37 -10.11
C CYS A 243 -17.70 -46.88 -10.20
N ILE A 244 -17.57 -46.27 -11.40
CA ILE A 244 -18.03 -44.88 -11.62
C ILE A 244 -19.56 -44.91 -11.67
N HIS A 245 -20.21 -44.62 -10.54
CA HIS A 245 -21.62 -44.23 -10.55
C HIS A 245 -21.73 -42.90 -11.30
N ASN A 246 -22.40 -42.92 -12.46
CA ASN A 246 -22.79 -41.73 -13.20
C ASN A 246 -23.68 -40.85 -12.30
N VAL A 247 -23.09 -39.91 -11.58
CA VAL A 247 -23.83 -38.82 -10.95
C VAL A 247 -24.24 -37.89 -12.08
N ALA A 248 -25.43 -38.14 -12.62
CA ALA A 248 -26.11 -37.25 -13.54
C ALA A 248 -26.27 -35.87 -12.87
N ALA A 249 -25.64 -34.86 -13.46
CA ALA A 249 -25.78 -33.47 -13.05
C ALA A 249 -27.23 -33.01 -13.22
N ARG A 250 -27.81 -32.49 -12.12
CA ARG A 250 -28.94 -31.54 -12.11
C ARG A 250 -28.42 -30.20 -11.64
#